data_AF-A0A533UU47-F1
#
_entry.id   AF-A0A533UU47-F1
#
_cell.length_a   1.000
_cell.length_b   1.000
_cell.length_c   1.000
_cell.angle_alpha   90.00
_cell.angle_beta   90.00
_cell.angle_gamma   90.00
#
_symmetry.space_group_name_H-M   'P 1'
#
loop_
_entity.id
_entity.type
_entity.pdbx_description
1 polymer ?
#
loop_
_entity_poly.entity_id
_entity_poly.type
_entity_poly.pdbx_seq_one_letter_code
_entity_poly.pdbx_strand_id
1 'polypeptide(L)'
;MVVTGLKPDDAGKIVVTDPKGGTFTTIPFNGTMKSSFNYYFKPNTERIEKLCKPTDLVGEWIIIFQGASYKSIPFQIVNDWIPGSEAEIKPIDPC
;
A
#
# COMPACT_ATOMS: atom_id res chain seq x y z
N MET A 1 -11.58 -1.06 1.16
CA MET A 1 -11.73 0.35 0.75
C MET A 1 -11.95 0.41 -0.76
N VAL A 2 -12.83 1.27 -1.26
CA VAL A 2 -13.18 1.35 -2.68
C VAL A 2 -13.00 2.78 -3.17
N VAL A 3 -12.35 2.95 -4.33
CA VAL A 3 -12.21 4.24 -5.01
C VAL A 3 -13.21 4.27 -6.15
N THR A 4 -14.10 5.27 -6.15
CA THR A 4 -15.17 5.44 -7.14
C THR A 4 -14.97 6.69 -7.98
N GLY A 5 -15.45 6.69 -9.21
CA GLY A 5 -15.38 7.86 -10.12
C GLY A 5 -14.14 7.89 -11.01
N LEU A 6 -13.41 6.76 -11.14
CA LEU A 6 -12.32 6.60 -12.10
C LEU A 6 -12.85 6.74 -13.52
N LYS A 7 -12.28 7.66 -14.31
CA LYS A 7 -12.64 7.77 -15.73
C LYS A 7 -11.86 6.75 -16.56
N PRO A 8 -12.47 6.17 -17.62
CA PRO A 8 -11.81 5.18 -18.46
C PRO A 8 -10.54 5.69 -19.16
N ASP A 9 -10.33 6.99 -19.27
CA ASP A 9 -9.19 7.62 -19.94
C ASP A 9 -8.10 8.09 -18.96
N ASP A 10 -8.30 7.95 -17.65
CA ASP A 10 -7.31 8.38 -16.67
C ASP A 10 -6.05 7.50 -16.73
N ALA A 11 -4.89 8.17 -16.70
CA ALA A 11 -3.59 7.53 -16.64
C ALA A 11 -2.71 8.21 -15.60
N GLY A 12 -1.92 7.41 -14.88
CA GLY A 12 -1.10 7.91 -13.81
C GLY A 12 -0.39 6.80 -13.05
N LYS A 13 -0.06 7.08 -11.80
CA LYS A 13 0.51 6.09 -10.88
C LYS A 13 -0.04 6.26 -9.48
N ILE A 14 -0.19 5.14 -8.80
CA ILE A 14 -0.51 5.07 -7.38
C ILE A 14 0.82 4.93 -6.65
N VAL A 15 1.06 5.80 -5.67
CA VAL A 15 2.22 5.75 -4.80
C VAL A 15 1.74 5.38 -3.41
N VAL A 16 2.28 4.30 -2.85
CA VAL A 16 2.01 3.90 -1.47
C VAL A 16 3.17 4.38 -0.62
N THR A 17 2.86 5.23 0.36
CA THR A 17 3.82 5.80 1.30
C THR A 17 3.75 5.05 2.63
N ASP A 18 4.92 4.67 3.14
CA ASP A 18 5.05 3.99 4.43
C ASP A 18 4.98 4.97 5.61
N PRO A 19 4.88 4.49 6.87
CA PRO A 19 4.78 5.34 8.05
C PRO A 19 6.02 6.18 8.35
N LYS A 20 7.16 5.87 7.73
CA LYS A 20 8.40 6.65 7.84
C LYS A 20 8.50 7.72 6.73
N GLY A 21 7.49 7.81 5.85
CA GLY A 21 7.46 8.73 4.71
C GLY A 21 8.20 8.22 3.47
N GLY A 22 8.65 6.96 3.46
CA GLY A 22 9.27 6.30 2.31
C GLY A 22 8.25 5.86 1.26
N THR A 23 8.70 5.62 0.03
CA THR A 23 7.83 5.11 -1.04
C THR A 23 7.91 3.60 -1.05
N PHE A 24 6.94 2.93 -0.44
CA PHE A 24 6.89 1.48 -0.39
C PHE A 24 6.71 0.85 -1.78
N THR A 25 5.77 1.36 -2.59
CA THR A 25 5.59 0.86 -3.95
C THR A 25 4.95 1.90 -4.86
N THR A 26 5.18 1.74 -6.17
CA THR A 26 4.57 2.55 -7.22
C THR A 26 3.89 1.65 -8.25
N ILE A 27 2.60 1.88 -8.49
CA ILE A 27 1.77 1.07 -9.38
C ILE A 27 1.27 1.96 -10.52
N PRO A 28 1.76 1.80 -11.75
CA PRO A 28 1.25 2.55 -12.89
C PRO A 28 -0.16 2.07 -13.27
N PHE A 29 -1.02 2.98 -13.71
CA PHE A 29 -2.33 2.66 -14.26
C PHE A 29 -2.62 3.49 -15.51
N ASN A 30 -3.34 2.90 -16.46
CA ASN A 30 -3.83 3.57 -17.66
C ASN A 30 -5.15 2.93 -18.08
N GLY A 31 -6.26 3.65 -17.90
CA GLY A 31 -7.61 3.16 -18.19
C GLY A 31 -7.84 2.87 -19.68
N THR A 32 -7.11 3.54 -20.59
CA THR A 32 -7.23 3.31 -22.05
C THR A 32 -6.67 1.96 -22.48
N MET A 33 -5.77 1.38 -21.67
CA MET A 33 -5.08 0.13 -21.98
C MET A 33 -5.77 -1.10 -21.40
N LYS A 34 -6.61 -0.96 -20.36
CA LYS A 34 -7.33 -2.08 -19.73
C LYS A 34 -8.69 -1.65 -19.20
N SER A 35 -9.70 -2.45 -19.51
CA SER A 35 -11.09 -2.27 -19.07
C SER A 35 -11.35 -2.69 -17.61
N SER A 36 -10.45 -3.44 -16.98
CA SER A 36 -10.52 -3.78 -15.56
C SER A 36 -9.14 -4.06 -14.96
N PHE A 37 -8.92 -3.62 -13.73
CA PHE A 37 -7.67 -3.86 -12.99
C PHE A 37 -7.94 -3.87 -11.49
N ASN A 38 -7.70 -5.00 -10.84
CA ASN A 38 -7.66 -5.11 -9.39
C ASN A 38 -6.20 -5.27 -8.97
N TYR A 39 -5.73 -4.44 -8.05
CA TYR A 39 -4.41 -4.55 -7.46
C TYR A 39 -4.52 -4.74 -5.95
N TYR A 40 -3.86 -5.77 -5.46
CA TYR A 40 -3.78 -6.08 -4.04
C TYR A 40 -2.33 -5.95 -3.63
N PHE A 41 -2.07 -5.16 -2.59
CA PHE A 41 -0.75 -5.09 -1.97
C PHE A 41 -0.88 -5.51 -0.51
N LYS A 42 0.19 -6.14 -0.01
CA LYS A 42 0.35 -6.48 1.41
C LYS A 42 1.64 -5.82 1.89
N PRO A 43 1.57 -4.91 2.88
CA PRO A 43 2.76 -4.38 3.53
C PRO A 43 3.65 -5.51 4.03
N ASN A 44 4.95 -5.38 3.82
CA ASN A 44 5.94 -6.37 4.22
C ASN A 44 7.16 -5.67 4.79
N THR A 45 8.01 -6.43 5.47
CA THR A 45 9.32 -5.95 5.89
C THR A 45 10.29 -6.02 4.72
N GLU A 46 10.38 -4.95 3.95
CA GLU A 46 11.29 -4.85 2.81
C GLU A 46 12.65 -4.27 3.23
N ARG A 47 13.73 -4.99 2.88
CA ARG A 47 15.10 -4.62 3.24
C ARG A 47 15.54 -3.30 2.59
N ILE A 48 15.00 -2.99 1.41
CA ILE A 48 15.35 -1.79 0.63
C ILE A 48 14.74 -0.52 1.26
N GLU A 49 13.52 -0.62 1.81
CA GLU A 49 12.73 0.52 2.32
C GLU A 49 12.99 0.84 3.81
N LYS A 50 14.00 0.22 4.46
CA LYS A 50 14.29 0.36 5.90
C LYS A 50 13.12 -0.02 6.83
N LEU A 51 12.16 -0.80 6.32
CA LEU A 51 11.06 -1.41 7.08
C LEU A 51 11.51 -2.78 7.56
N CYS A 52 12.45 -2.79 8.50
CA CYS A 52 13.13 -4.01 8.89
C CYS A 52 12.31 -4.85 9.88
N LYS A 53 11.64 -4.19 10.81
CA LYS A 53 10.90 -4.84 11.89
C LYS A 53 9.41 -4.83 11.56
N PRO A 54 8.64 -5.84 12.00
CA PRO A 54 7.17 -5.79 11.88
C PRO A 54 6.57 -4.53 12.52
N THR A 55 7.17 -4.03 13.60
CA THR A 55 6.78 -2.78 14.26
C THR A 55 7.00 -1.54 13.39
N ASP A 56 7.88 -1.60 12.39
CA ASP A 56 8.08 -0.51 11.44
C ASP A 56 6.90 -0.35 10.47
N LEU A 57 6.04 -1.38 10.34
CA LEU A 57 4.83 -1.33 9.54
C LEU A 57 3.68 -0.63 10.27
N VAL A 58 3.76 -0.52 11.61
CA VAL A 58 2.74 0.10 12.45
C VAL A 58 2.80 1.61 12.28
N GLY A 59 1.66 2.23 11.96
CA GLY A 59 1.54 3.67 11.75
C GLY A 59 0.63 4.03 10.60
N GLU A 60 0.66 5.30 10.22
CA GLU A 60 -0.16 5.86 9.14
C GLU A 60 0.49 5.61 7.78
N TRP A 61 -0.26 5.01 6.89
CA TRP A 61 0.10 4.79 5.49
C TRP A 61 -0.78 5.67 4.62
N ILE A 62 -0.24 6.11 3.48
CA ILE A 62 -0.97 7.00 2.57
C ILE A 62 -0.86 6.45 1.15
N ILE A 63 -2.00 6.28 0.50
CA ILE A 63 -2.09 5.99 -0.93
C ILE A 63 -2.35 7.30 -1.67
N ILE A 64 -1.43 7.66 -2.55
CA ILE A 64 -1.44 8.92 -3.31
C ILE A 64 -1.64 8.61 -4.79
N PHE A 65 -2.58 9.30 -5.42
CA PHE A 65 -2.78 9.22 -6.86
C PHE A 65 -2.03 10.38 -7.53
N GLN A 66 -1.09 10.05 -8.41
CA GLN A 66 -0.33 11.02 -9.20
C GLN A 66 -0.74 10.90 -10.67
N GLY A 67 -0.91 12.03 -11.35
CA GLY A 67 -1.39 12.07 -12.74
C GLY A 67 -2.91 12.10 -12.89
N ALA A 68 -3.65 11.93 -11.79
CA ALA A 68 -5.09 12.11 -11.74
C ALA A 68 -5.53 12.80 -10.43
N SER A 69 -6.62 13.56 -10.48
CA SER A 69 -7.08 14.40 -9.35
C SER A 69 -7.94 13.62 -8.34
N TYR A 70 -7.42 12.50 -7.85
CA TYR A 70 -8.06 11.71 -6.79
C TYR A 70 -7.54 12.12 -5.42
N LYS A 71 -8.42 12.08 -4.41
CA LYS A 71 -8.01 12.31 -3.02
C LYS A 71 -7.08 11.19 -2.57
N SER A 72 -6.08 11.56 -1.79
CA SER A 72 -5.26 10.58 -1.09
C SER A 72 -6.11 9.79 -0.10
N ILE A 73 -5.63 8.59 0.18
CA ILE A 73 -6.32 7.61 1.00
C ILE A 73 -5.38 7.26 2.15
N PRO A 74 -5.61 7.82 3.35
CA PRO A 74 -4.89 7.40 4.54
C PRO A 74 -5.49 6.13 5.12
N PHE A 75 -4.65 5.25 5.66
CA PHE A 75 -5.06 4.12 6.48
C PHE A 75 -4.02 3.84 7.55
N GLN A 76 -4.41 3.21 8.65
CA GLN A 76 -3.51 2.94 9.76
C GLN A 76 -3.35 1.44 9.97
N ILE A 77 -2.11 0.99 10.13
CA ILE A 77 -1.80 -0.35 10.63
C ILE A 77 -1.56 -0.21 12.13
N VAL A 78 -2.32 -1.00 12.90
CA VAL A 78 -2.20 -1.07 14.36
C VAL A 78 -1.34 -2.27 14.76
N ASN A 79 -0.73 -2.20 15.94
CA ASN A 79 0.03 -3.32 16.51
C ASN A 79 -0.91 -4.34 17.13
N ASP A 80 -1.68 -5.01 16.29
CA ASP A 80 -2.64 -6.04 16.68
C ASP A 80 -2.66 -7.15 15.63
N TRP A 81 -3.19 -8.31 15.98
CA TRP A 81 -3.32 -9.45 15.08
C TRP A 81 -4.78 -9.79 14.81
N ILE A 82 -5.03 -10.43 13.67
CA ILE A 82 -6.37 -10.92 13.36
C ILE A 82 -6.60 -12.17 14.22
N PRO A 83 -7.67 -12.24 15.04
CA PRO A 83 -7.97 -13.45 15.80
C PRO A 83 -8.10 -14.66 14.87
N GLY A 84 -7.40 -15.75 15.16
CA GLY A 84 -7.35 -16.94 14.32
C GLY A 84 -6.21 -16.96 13.28
N SER A 85 -5.41 -15.90 13.16
CA SER A 85 -4.21 -15.86 12.30
C SER A 85 -2.90 -16.10 13.04
N GLU A 86 -2.94 -16.64 14.27
CA GLU A 86 -1.77 -16.77 15.14
C GLU A 86 -0.70 -17.69 14.54
N ALA A 87 -1.11 -18.70 13.78
CA ALA A 87 -0.22 -19.64 13.12
C ALA A 87 0.61 -19.01 11.98
N GLU A 88 0.23 -17.83 11.49
CA GLU A 88 0.94 -17.13 10.41
C GLU A 88 2.01 -16.15 10.93
N ILE A 89 2.11 -15.97 12.25
CA ILE A 89 3.08 -15.08 12.87
C ILE A 89 4.46 -15.73 12.77
N LYS A 90 5.23 -15.31 11.76
CA LYS A 90 6.60 -15.78 11.55
C LYS A 90 7.56 -15.13 12.57
N PRO A 91 8.63 -15.84 12.96
CA PRO A 91 9.73 -15.25 13.71
C PRO A 91 10.28 -14.01 13.01
N ILE A 92 10.73 -13.04 13.80
CA ILE A 92 11.34 -11.80 13.28
C ILE A 92 12.71 -12.16 12.70
N ASP A 93 12.81 -12.24 11.38
CA ASP A 93 14.11 -12.41 10.71
C ASP A 93 14.97 -11.15 10.90
N PRO A 94 16.26 -11.29 11.22
CA PRO A 94 17.17 -10.16 11.29
C PRO A 94 17.45 -9.63 9.87
N CYS A 95 17.26 -8.33 9.66
CA CYS A 95 17.83 -7.64 8.49
C CYS A 95 19.36 -7.52 8.61
#